data_AF-A0A7S0WRZ9-F1
#
_entry.id   AF-A0A7S0WRZ9-F1
#
_cell.length_a   1.000
_cell.length_b   1.000
_cell.length_c   1.000
_cell.angle_alpha   90.00
_cell.angle_beta   90.00
_cell.angle_gamma   90.00
#
_symmetry.space_group_name_H-M   'P 1'
#
loop_
_entity.id
_entity.type
_entity.pdbx_description
1 polymer ?
#
loop_
_entity_poly.entity_id
_entity_poly.type
_entity_poly.pdbx_seq_one_letter_code
_entity_poly.pdbx_strand_id
1 'polypeptide(L)'
;PALTAILGEARAMAVCQRDSSLLRAKGATITAAMAALREVLGAEAAERVVVAVPALLHTKEATLRTSFLELVRIFGLQEAHAAVNSYPHLLRARSATIAGTLPALEAVLGGAAVALLKTHPGLLMSREATIREAMPALAAVMGEEGAVAAVMGNPNLLTARAHTIHEATAALRQVAGEHGAARIIARQPYLLRARAGNILGTHQKLVELLGAETAARMYSGAAAEAGFVRLLLNRAETLEERFDVICRRAFDGDRAMAAARVERNPG
;
A
#
# COMPACT_ATOMS: atom_id res chain seq x y z
N PRO A 1 -14.59 9.40 29.64
CA PRO A 1 -14.74 8.52 30.83
C PRO A 1 -14.17 7.12 30.66
N ALA A 2 -14.67 6.30 29.71
CA ALA A 2 -14.20 4.92 29.53
C ALA A 2 -12.69 4.84 29.23
N LEU A 3 -12.19 5.68 28.32
CA LEU A 3 -10.75 5.76 28.01
C LEU A 3 -9.91 6.14 29.22
N THR A 4 -10.34 7.14 29.99
CA THR A 4 -9.65 7.58 31.22
C THR A 4 -9.60 6.46 32.26
N ALA A 5 -10.68 5.70 32.42
CA ALA A 5 -10.72 4.56 33.34
C ALA A 5 -9.79 3.42 32.92
N ILE A 6 -9.55 3.26 31.62
CA ILE A 6 -8.74 2.17 31.07
C ILE A 6 -7.25 2.52 31.00
N LEU A 7 -6.93 3.75 30.56
CA LEU A 7 -5.56 4.17 30.20
C LEU A 7 -4.99 5.23 31.14
N GLY A 8 -5.81 5.81 32.03
CA GLY A 8 -5.48 7.04 32.74
C GLY A 8 -5.68 8.30 31.88
N GLU A 9 -5.71 9.46 32.53
CA GLU A 9 -6.10 10.74 31.92
C GLU A 9 -5.16 11.19 30.79
N ALA A 10 -3.86 11.27 31.06
CA ALA A 10 -2.88 11.74 30.09
C ALA A 10 -2.86 10.88 28.81
N ARG A 11 -2.90 9.55 28.95
CA ARG A 11 -2.90 8.62 27.80
C ARG A 11 -4.22 8.64 27.05
N ALA A 12 -5.35 8.73 27.76
CA ALA A 12 -6.65 8.86 27.12
C ALA A 12 -6.72 10.12 26.24
N MET A 13 -6.18 11.26 26.71
CA MET A 13 -6.09 12.47 25.91
C MET A 13 -5.23 12.27 24.66
N ALA A 14 -4.03 11.70 24.80
CA ALA A 14 -3.14 11.45 23.66
C ALA A 14 -3.77 10.53 22.60
N VAL A 15 -4.48 9.49 23.03
CA VAL A 15 -5.22 8.56 22.16
C VAL A 15 -6.37 9.27 21.43
N CYS A 16 -7.13 10.12 22.12
CA CYS A 16 -8.20 10.93 21.51
C CYS A 16 -7.68 11.97 20.51
N GLN A 17 -6.50 12.55 20.74
CA GLN A 17 -5.88 13.48 19.79
C GLN A 17 -5.48 12.78 18.49
N ARG A 18 -5.02 11.52 18.59
CA ARG A 18 -4.67 10.70 17.41
C ARG A 18 -5.90 10.16 16.68
N ASP A 19 -6.97 9.85 17.41
CA ASP A 19 -8.22 9.36 16.84
C ASP A 19 -9.42 9.97 17.58
N SER A 20 -9.84 11.15 17.11
CA SER A 20 -10.95 11.90 17.68
C SER A 20 -12.29 11.19 17.51
N SER A 21 -12.37 10.18 16.62
CA SER A 21 -13.60 9.42 16.43
C SER A 21 -13.97 8.57 17.65
N LEU A 22 -13.00 8.28 18.53
CA LEU A 22 -13.23 7.61 19.81
C LEU A 22 -14.11 8.41 20.77
N LEU A 23 -14.15 9.74 20.64
CA LEU A 23 -15.05 10.59 21.44
C LEU A 23 -16.53 10.31 21.15
N ARG A 24 -16.83 9.73 19.98
CA ARG A 24 -18.16 9.33 19.55
C ARG A 24 -18.44 7.84 19.78
N ALA A 25 -17.45 7.06 20.21
CA ALA A 25 -17.63 5.65 20.47
C ALA A 25 -18.41 5.43 21.77
N LYS A 26 -19.25 4.39 21.79
CA LYS A 26 -19.94 3.99 23.02
C LYS A 26 -18.92 3.47 24.03
N GLY A 27 -19.01 3.92 25.29
CA GLY A 27 -18.11 3.49 26.36
C GLY A 27 -18.08 1.96 26.53
N ALA A 28 -19.23 1.30 26.41
CA ALA A 28 -19.32 -0.16 26.43
C ALA A 28 -18.50 -0.85 25.32
N THR A 29 -18.46 -0.26 24.12
CA THR A 29 -17.65 -0.78 23.00
C THR A 29 -16.16 -0.65 23.30
N ILE A 30 -15.72 0.50 23.80
CA ILE A 30 -14.32 0.73 24.19
C ILE A 30 -13.89 -0.28 25.28
N THR A 31 -14.71 -0.44 26.32
CA THR A 31 -14.41 -1.35 27.43
C THR A 31 -14.35 -2.81 26.98
N ALA A 32 -15.32 -3.26 26.18
CA ALA A 32 -15.33 -4.63 25.65
C ALA A 32 -14.15 -4.91 24.71
N ALA A 33 -13.82 -3.96 23.83
CA ALA A 33 -12.66 -4.07 22.95
C ALA A 33 -11.36 -4.17 23.76
N MET A 34 -11.18 -3.32 24.78
CA MET A 34 -10.00 -3.39 25.63
C MET A 34 -9.93 -4.71 26.41
N ALA A 35 -11.05 -5.19 26.96
CA ALA A 35 -11.09 -6.46 27.68
C ALA A 35 -10.63 -7.62 26.78
N ALA A 36 -11.13 -7.67 25.54
CA ALA A 36 -10.69 -8.67 24.55
C ALA A 36 -9.21 -8.53 24.18
N LEU A 37 -8.69 -7.31 24.03
CA LEU A 37 -7.26 -7.10 23.78
C LEU A 37 -6.40 -7.59 24.94
N ARG A 38 -6.80 -7.30 26.19
CA ARG A 38 -6.09 -7.76 27.39
C ARG A 38 -6.12 -9.28 27.53
N GLU A 39 -7.23 -9.90 27.17
CA GLU A 39 -7.37 -11.36 27.14
C GLU A 39 -6.39 -12.00 26.15
N VAL A 40 -6.31 -11.49 24.92
CA VAL A 40 -5.51 -12.15 23.87
C VAL A 40 -4.05 -11.71 23.84
N LEU A 41 -3.71 -10.51 24.33
CA LEU A 41 -2.34 -9.97 24.30
C LEU A 41 -1.68 -9.89 25.68
N GLY A 42 -2.46 -9.95 26.76
CA GLY A 42 -2.03 -9.52 28.09
C GLY A 42 -2.19 -8.01 28.29
N ALA A 43 -2.20 -7.58 29.56
CA ALA A 43 -2.53 -6.20 29.94
C ALA A 43 -1.60 -5.15 29.31
N GLU A 44 -0.29 -5.33 29.47
CA GLU A 44 0.69 -4.34 28.99
C GLU A 44 0.73 -4.24 27.47
N ALA A 45 0.69 -5.38 26.77
CA ALA A 45 0.75 -5.40 25.31
C ALA A 45 -0.51 -4.79 24.70
N ALA A 46 -1.68 -5.08 25.27
CA ALA A 46 -2.94 -4.45 24.87
C ALA A 46 -2.87 -2.92 24.96
N GLU A 47 -2.34 -2.38 26.06
CA GLU A 47 -2.19 -0.93 26.23
C GLU A 47 -1.25 -0.32 25.20
N ARG A 48 -0.06 -0.91 25.01
CA ARG A 48 0.90 -0.45 23.98
C ARG A 48 0.27 -0.42 22.60
N VAL A 49 -0.41 -1.50 22.23
CA VAL A 49 -1.06 -1.66 20.93
C VAL A 49 -2.19 -0.64 20.72
N VAL A 50 -3.01 -0.36 21.73
CA VAL A 50 -4.08 0.65 21.66
C VAL A 50 -3.53 2.06 21.54
N VAL A 51 -2.44 2.39 22.25
CA VAL A 51 -1.79 3.69 22.13
C VAL A 51 -1.22 3.89 20.73
N ALA A 52 -0.64 2.84 20.13
CA ALA A 52 -0.15 2.88 18.76
C ALA A 52 -1.30 2.98 17.74
N VAL A 53 -2.35 2.19 17.93
CA VAL A 53 -3.52 2.09 17.02
C VAL A 53 -4.83 2.23 17.81
N PRO A 54 -5.24 3.47 18.13
CA PRO A 54 -6.49 3.78 18.83
C PRO A 54 -7.75 3.16 18.21
N ALA A 55 -7.77 3.06 16.87
CA ALA A 55 -8.89 2.54 16.10
C ALA A 55 -9.28 1.09 16.45
N LEU A 56 -8.42 0.34 17.15
CA LEU A 56 -8.77 -0.98 17.67
C LEU A 56 -9.94 -0.94 18.65
N LEU A 57 -10.10 0.15 19.39
CA LEU A 57 -11.19 0.31 20.37
C LEU A 57 -12.58 0.52 19.72
N HIS A 58 -12.65 0.70 18.40
CA HIS A 58 -13.89 0.64 17.62
C HIS A 58 -14.24 -0.78 17.17
N THR A 59 -13.33 -1.74 17.35
CA THR A 59 -13.49 -3.09 16.82
C THR A 59 -14.31 -3.93 17.78
N LYS A 60 -15.24 -4.72 17.23
CA LYS A 60 -16.04 -5.65 18.05
C LYS A 60 -15.10 -6.67 18.70
N GLU A 61 -15.35 -6.96 19.96
CA GLU A 61 -14.57 -7.93 20.75
C GLU A 61 -14.47 -9.30 20.09
N ALA A 62 -15.55 -9.77 19.45
CA ALA A 62 -15.57 -11.05 18.75
C ALA A 62 -14.60 -11.06 17.56
N THR A 63 -14.47 -9.93 16.84
CA THR A 63 -13.52 -9.78 15.74
C THR A 63 -12.08 -9.81 16.25
N LEU A 64 -11.78 -9.12 17.36
CA LEU A 64 -10.45 -9.13 17.97
C LEU A 64 -10.01 -10.55 18.34
N ARG A 65 -10.88 -11.29 19.06
CA ARG A 65 -10.60 -12.67 19.49
C ARG A 65 -10.43 -13.62 18.31
N THR A 66 -11.41 -13.65 17.41
CA THR A 66 -11.37 -14.58 16.26
C THR A 66 -10.21 -14.27 15.30
N SER A 67 -9.86 -13.00 15.12
CA SER A 67 -8.67 -12.64 14.33
C SER A 67 -7.40 -13.15 14.97
N PHE A 68 -7.22 -12.94 16.28
CA PHE A 68 -6.04 -13.42 16.98
C PHE A 68 -5.93 -14.95 16.94
N LEU A 69 -7.03 -15.67 17.14
CA LEU A 69 -7.05 -17.14 17.03
C LEU A 69 -6.61 -17.63 15.64
N GLU A 70 -7.01 -16.96 14.57
CA GLU A 70 -6.51 -17.29 13.23
C GLU A 70 -5.02 -17.01 13.06
N LEU A 71 -4.49 -15.93 13.65
CA LEU A 71 -3.05 -15.67 13.67
C LEU A 71 -2.29 -16.78 14.41
N VAL A 72 -2.81 -17.23 15.56
CA VAL A 72 -2.25 -18.35 16.33
C VAL A 72 -2.27 -19.63 15.51
N ARG A 73 -3.35 -19.90 14.77
CA ARG A 73 -3.44 -21.08 13.89
C ARG A 73 -2.39 -21.05 12.77
N ILE A 74 -2.09 -19.88 12.22
CA ILE A 74 -1.14 -19.72 11.10
C ILE A 74 0.31 -19.74 11.60
N PHE A 75 0.61 -19.04 12.69
CA PHE A 75 1.99 -18.78 13.10
C PHE A 75 2.45 -19.51 14.36
N GLY A 76 1.51 -19.98 15.19
CA GLY A 76 1.76 -20.31 16.59
C GLY A 76 1.56 -19.09 17.50
N LEU A 77 1.48 -19.33 18.81
CA LEU A 77 1.12 -18.29 19.80
C LEU A 77 2.14 -17.16 19.86
N GLN A 78 3.43 -17.48 19.98
CA GLN A 78 4.48 -16.49 20.17
C GLN A 78 4.61 -15.58 18.94
N GLU A 79 4.60 -16.18 17.75
CA GLU A 79 4.69 -15.47 16.49
C GLU A 79 3.42 -14.66 16.18
N ALA A 80 2.24 -15.11 16.61
CA ALA A 80 1.01 -14.32 16.52
C ALA A 80 1.12 -13.03 17.34
N HIS A 81 1.66 -13.10 18.57
CA HIS A 81 1.96 -11.88 19.34
C HIS A 81 2.97 -10.98 18.63
N ALA A 82 4.05 -11.54 18.07
CA ALA A 82 5.04 -10.76 17.32
C ALA A 82 4.43 -10.07 16.07
N ALA A 83 3.55 -10.77 15.36
CA ALA A 83 2.83 -10.24 14.20
C ALA A 83 1.89 -9.10 14.61
N VAL A 84 1.14 -9.23 15.71
CA VAL A 84 0.27 -8.15 16.21
C VAL A 84 1.08 -6.95 16.72
N ASN A 85 2.21 -7.19 17.40
CA ASN A 85 3.05 -6.09 17.88
C ASN A 85 3.66 -5.28 16.72
N SER A 86 4.05 -5.94 15.64
CA SER A 86 4.58 -5.27 14.44
C SER A 86 3.49 -4.64 13.57
N TYR A 87 2.31 -5.28 13.50
CA TYR A 87 1.19 -4.82 12.69
C TYR A 87 -0.16 -4.97 13.43
N PRO A 88 -0.49 -4.07 14.37
CA PRO A 88 -1.72 -4.15 15.17
C PRO A 88 -3.04 -4.21 14.39
N HIS A 89 -3.04 -3.68 13.16
CA HIS A 89 -4.22 -3.65 12.30
C HIS A 89 -4.76 -5.05 11.94
N LEU A 90 -3.96 -6.11 12.08
CA LEU A 90 -4.40 -7.50 11.88
C LEU A 90 -5.63 -7.85 12.72
N LEU A 91 -5.72 -7.32 13.94
CA LEU A 91 -6.83 -7.62 14.84
C LEU A 91 -8.17 -7.01 14.37
N ARG A 92 -8.13 -6.13 13.36
CA ARG A 92 -9.32 -5.56 12.72
C ARG A 92 -9.76 -6.32 11.48
N ALA A 93 -8.95 -7.24 10.98
CA ALA A 93 -9.32 -8.05 9.83
C ALA A 93 -10.46 -9.00 10.21
N ARG A 94 -11.19 -9.52 9.23
CA ARG A 94 -12.17 -10.57 9.50
C ARG A 94 -11.44 -11.91 9.56
N SER A 95 -11.80 -12.78 10.49
CA SER A 95 -11.21 -14.13 10.62
C SER A 95 -11.20 -14.87 9.29
N ALA A 96 -12.31 -14.85 8.54
CA ALA A 96 -12.40 -15.46 7.20
C ALA A 96 -11.38 -14.89 6.19
N THR A 97 -11.01 -13.60 6.30
CA THR A 97 -9.98 -12.99 5.44
C THR A 97 -8.59 -13.48 5.80
N ILE A 98 -8.26 -13.54 7.09
CA ILE A 98 -6.99 -14.08 7.57
C ILE A 98 -6.88 -15.56 7.18
N ALA A 99 -7.93 -16.35 7.46
CA ALA A 99 -7.98 -17.78 7.23
C ALA A 99 -7.78 -18.17 5.75
N GLY A 100 -8.38 -17.40 4.82
CA GLY A 100 -8.24 -17.62 3.39
C GLY A 100 -6.92 -17.13 2.78
N THR A 101 -6.15 -16.28 3.50
CA THR A 101 -4.92 -15.70 2.94
C THR A 101 -3.81 -16.73 2.77
N LEU A 102 -3.53 -17.55 3.80
CA LEU A 102 -2.44 -18.53 3.73
C LEU A 102 -2.66 -19.55 2.58
N PRO A 103 -3.82 -20.22 2.45
CA PRO A 103 -4.06 -21.14 1.34
C PRO A 103 -3.99 -20.46 -0.04
N ALA A 104 -4.37 -19.18 -0.13
CA ALA A 104 -4.25 -18.42 -1.36
C ALA A 104 -2.78 -18.18 -1.72
N LEU A 105 -1.94 -17.83 -0.75
CA LEU A 105 -0.51 -17.64 -0.94
C LEU A 105 0.21 -18.96 -1.24
N GLU A 106 -0.14 -20.06 -0.55
CA GLU A 106 0.42 -21.38 -0.83
C GLU A 106 0.11 -21.84 -2.25
N ALA A 107 -1.09 -21.55 -2.75
CA ALA A 107 -1.46 -21.87 -4.13
C ALA A 107 -0.63 -21.12 -5.19
N VAL A 108 -0.09 -19.94 -4.87
CA VAL A 108 0.68 -19.12 -5.83
C VAL A 108 2.19 -19.10 -5.59
N LEU A 109 2.64 -19.40 -4.38
CA LEU A 109 4.05 -19.31 -3.96
C LEU A 109 4.57 -20.60 -3.30
N GLY A 110 3.72 -21.62 -3.15
CA GLY A 110 4.07 -22.86 -2.48
C GLY A 110 4.59 -22.64 -1.05
N GLY A 111 5.66 -23.35 -0.70
CA GLY A 111 6.24 -23.34 0.65
C GLY A 111 6.79 -21.98 1.12
N ALA A 112 6.95 -20.99 0.23
CA ALA A 112 7.42 -19.66 0.61
C ALA A 112 6.35 -18.81 1.34
N ALA A 113 5.07 -19.21 1.28
CA ALA A 113 3.94 -18.44 1.79
C ALA A 113 4.05 -18.05 3.27
N VAL A 114 4.40 -19.01 4.15
CA VAL A 114 4.53 -18.74 5.59
C VAL A 114 5.67 -17.78 5.90
N ALA A 115 6.83 -17.97 5.24
CA ALA A 115 7.97 -17.07 5.42
C ALA A 115 7.66 -15.64 4.96
N LEU A 116 6.92 -15.51 3.85
CA LEU A 116 6.43 -14.22 3.35
C LEU A 116 5.50 -13.55 4.36
N LEU A 117 4.56 -14.30 4.94
CA LEU A 117 3.62 -13.78 5.93
C LEU A 117 4.30 -13.35 7.23
N LYS A 118 5.37 -14.02 7.66
CA LYS A 118 6.14 -13.62 8.84
C LYS A 118 6.83 -12.25 8.64
N THR A 119 7.29 -11.96 7.43
CA THR A 119 7.96 -10.70 7.10
C THR A 119 6.99 -9.60 6.66
N HIS A 120 5.83 -9.99 6.12
CA HIS A 120 4.80 -9.09 5.57
C HIS A 120 3.40 -9.47 6.08
N PRO A 121 3.15 -9.40 7.40
CA PRO A 121 1.89 -9.87 7.98
C PRO A 121 0.67 -9.10 7.48
N GLY A 122 0.84 -7.86 7.01
CA GLY A 122 -0.24 -7.06 6.43
C GLY A 122 -0.95 -7.71 5.23
N LEU A 123 -0.33 -8.69 4.57
CA LEU A 123 -0.98 -9.49 3.54
C LEU A 123 -2.20 -10.24 4.04
N LEU A 124 -2.28 -10.60 5.33
CA LEU A 124 -3.44 -11.26 5.96
C LEU A 124 -4.71 -10.41 5.96
N MET A 125 -4.61 -9.13 5.59
CA MET A 125 -5.75 -8.25 5.37
C MET A 125 -6.25 -8.27 3.91
N SER A 126 -5.54 -8.97 3.02
CA SER A 126 -5.89 -9.08 1.61
C SER A 126 -6.93 -10.17 1.40
N ARG A 127 -7.82 -9.98 0.44
CA ARG A 127 -8.84 -10.98 0.12
C ARG A 127 -8.20 -12.11 -0.67
N GLU A 128 -8.58 -13.35 -0.35
CA GLU A 128 -8.18 -14.55 -1.08
C GLU A 128 -8.32 -14.40 -2.61
N ALA A 129 -9.49 -13.94 -3.08
CA ALA A 129 -9.73 -13.74 -4.51
C ALA A 129 -8.72 -12.78 -5.16
N THR A 130 -8.32 -11.73 -4.44
CA THR A 130 -7.32 -10.76 -4.93
C THR A 130 -5.93 -11.38 -5.04
N ILE A 131 -5.54 -12.22 -4.07
CA ILE A 131 -4.24 -12.91 -4.13
C ILE A 131 -4.23 -13.90 -5.30
N ARG A 132 -5.31 -14.70 -5.44
CA ARG A 132 -5.43 -15.73 -6.49
C ARG A 132 -5.47 -15.14 -7.90
N GLU A 133 -6.07 -13.97 -8.08
CA GLU A 133 -6.13 -13.30 -9.40
C GLU A 133 -4.85 -12.51 -9.72
N ALA A 134 -4.14 -12.00 -8.70
CA ALA A 134 -2.97 -11.15 -8.89
C ALA A 134 -1.80 -11.89 -9.54
N MET A 135 -1.46 -13.09 -9.07
CA MET A 135 -0.29 -13.81 -9.61
C MET A 135 -0.45 -14.15 -11.11
N PRO A 136 -1.57 -14.74 -11.58
CA PRO A 136 -1.78 -14.96 -13.01
C PRO A 136 -1.76 -13.66 -13.83
N ALA A 137 -2.31 -12.57 -13.29
CA ALA A 137 -2.28 -11.27 -13.97
C ALA A 137 -0.86 -10.69 -14.07
N LEU A 138 -0.03 -10.85 -13.03
CA LEU A 138 1.38 -10.47 -13.07
C LEU A 138 2.16 -11.34 -14.06
N ALA A 139 1.95 -12.66 -14.05
CA ALA A 139 2.60 -13.59 -14.96
C ALA A 139 2.28 -13.29 -16.43
N ALA A 140 1.04 -12.92 -16.74
CA ALA A 140 0.65 -12.48 -18.08
C ALA A 140 1.39 -11.23 -18.58
N VAL A 141 1.95 -10.42 -17.67
CA VAL A 141 2.65 -9.16 -18.01
C VAL A 141 4.16 -9.35 -18.08
N MET A 142 4.75 -10.14 -17.17
CA MET A 142 6.22 -10.24 -17.01
C MET A 142 6.77 -11.68 -17.02
N GLY A 143 5.94 -12.67 -17.34
CA GLY A 143 6.28 -14.10 -17.25
C GLY A 143 6.20 -14.62 -15.82
N GLU A 144 6.13 -15.95 -15.68
CA GLU A 144 6.01 -16.65 -14.38
C GLU A 144 7.18 -16.33 -13.45
N GLU A 145 8.42 -16.52 -13.92
CA GLU A 145 9.62 -16.25 -13.14
C GLU A 145 9.74 -14.77 -12.73
N GLY A 146 9.41 -13.86 -13.65
CA GLY A 146 9.39 -12.43 -13.40
C GLY A 146 8.36 -12.04 -12.34
N ALA A 147 7.17 -12.64 -12.37
CA ALA A 147 6.09 -12.37 -11.42
C ALA A 147 6.46 -12.85 -10.02
N VAL A 148 7.02 -14.06 -9.90
CA VAL A 148 7.51 -14.58 -8.62
C VAL A 148 8.62 -13.69 -8.06
N ALA A 149 9.62 -13.33 -8.88
CA ALA A 149 10.70 -12.44 -8.45
C ALA A 149 10.18 -11.07 -7.98
N ALA A 150 9.24 -10.49 -8.72
CA ALA A 150 8.61 -9.22 -8.37
C ALA A 150 7.84 -9.30 -7.06
N VAL A 151 7.06 -10.37 -6.83
CA VAL A 151 6.30 -10.59 -5.59
C VAL A 151 7.22 -10.82 -4.40
N MET A 152 8.29 -11.60 -4.56
CA MET A 152 9.27 -11.83 -3.49
C MET A 152 10.01 -10.53 -3.12
N GLY A 153 10.26 -9.65 -4.09
CA GLY A 153 10.82 -8.32 -3.86
C GLY A 153 9.82 -7.32 -3.27
N ASN A 154 8.53 -7.41 -3.64
CA ASN A 154 7.46 -6.56 -3.13
C ASN A 154 6.13 -7.32 -3.01
N PRO A 155 5.84 -7.91 -1.84
CA PRO A 155 4.67 -8.77 -1.70
C PRO A 155 3.33 -8.04 -1.82
N ASN A 156 3.33 -6.72 -1.66
CA ASN A 156 2.13 -5.90 -1.80
C ASN A 156 1.56 -5.88 -3.23
N LEU A 157 2.29 -6.42 -4.21
CA LEU A 157 1.75 -6.68 -5.55
C LEU A 157 0.53 -7.61 -5.51
N LEU A 158 0.49 -8.56 -4.58
CA LEU A 158 -0.62 -9.50 -4.39
C LEU A 158 -1.89 -8.83 -3.81
N THR A 159 -1.83 -7.55 -3.48
CA THR A 159 -3.01 -6.77 -3.06
C THR A 159 -3.68 -6.04 -4.23
N ALA A 160 -3.13 -6.11 -5.44
CA ALA A 160 -3.69 -5.51 -6.63
C ALA A 160 -4.72 -6.45 -7.25
N ARG A 161 -5.85 -5.91 -7.70
CA ARG A 161 -6.81 -6.71 -8.47
C ARG A 161 -6.29 -6.92 -9.89
N ALA A 162 -6.66 -8.04 -10.51
CA ALA A 162 -6.23 -8.37 -11.87
C ALA A 162 -6.55 -7.26 -12.89
N HIS A 163 -7.77 -6.71 -12.86
CA HIS A 163 -8.12 -5.59 -13.76
C HIS A 163 -7.25 -4.35 -13.54
N THR A 164 -6.85 -4.04 -12.30
CA THR A 164 -5.94 -2.92 -12.02
C THR A 164 -4.57 -3.16 -12.65
N ILE A 165 -4.05 -4.39 -12.56
CA ILE A 165 -2.77 -4.77 -13.18
C ILE A 165 -2.85 -4.61 -14.70
N HIS A 166 -3.91 -5.12 -15.32
CA HIS A 166 -4.10 -5.04 -16.77
C HIS A 166 -4.30 -3.60 -17.26
N GLU A 167 -5.13 -2.82 -16.58
CA GLU A 167 -5.35 -1.41 -16.91
C GLU A 167 -4.08 -0.58 -16.74
N ALA A 168 -3.31 -0.79 -15.67
CA ALA A 168 -2.02 -0.12 -15.47
C ALA A 168 -1.02 -0.48 -16.59
N THR A 169 -0.97 -1.75 -16.98
CA THR A 169 -0.13 -2.23 -18.09
C THR A 169 -0.53 -1.56 -19.40
N ALA A 170 -1.84 -1.51 -19.70
CA ALA A 170 -2.35 -0.87 -20.91
C ALA A 170 -2.04 0.64 -20.92
N ALA A 171 -2.21 1.33 -19.79
CA ALA A 171 -1.86 2.74 -19.67
C ALA A 171 -0.35 2.98 -19.86
N LEU A 172 0.50 2.11 -19.31
CA LEU A 172 1.96 2.19 -19.51
C LEU A 172 2.33 1.98 -20.98
N ARG A 173 1.70 1.02 -21.66
CA ARG A 173 1.90 0.78 -23.10
C ARG A 173 1.47 1.99 -23.93
N GLN A 174 0.38 2.65 -23.56
CA GLN A 174 -0.10 3.84 -24.25
C GLN A 174 0.91 5.00 -24.14
N VAL A 175 1.53 5.21 -22.98
CA VAL A 175 2.41 6.39 -22.75
C VAL A 175 3.87 6.13 -23.12
N ALA A 176 4.35 4.88 -23.01
CA ALA A 176 5.75 4.52 -23.17
C ALA A 176 6.02 3.56 -24.35
N GLY A 177 4.97 3.10 -25.04
CA GLY A 177 5.05 2.01 -26.02
C GLY A 177 5.30 0.64 -25.37
N GLU A 178 5.22 -0.42 -26.17
CA GLU A 178 5.38 -1.82 -25.69
C GLU A 178 6.71 -2.05 -24.97
N HIS A 179 7.83 -1.70 -25.63
CA HIS A 179 9.16 -1.91 -25.08
C HIS A 179 9.44 -1.03 -23.85
N GLY A 180 8.93 0.21 -23.84
CA GLY A 180 9.08 1.11 -22.70
C GLY A 180 8.29 0.63 -21.48
N ALA A 181 7.04 0.22 -21.70
CA ALA A 181 6.21 -0.36 -20.66
C ALA A 181 6.84 -1.60 -20.04
N ALA A 182 7.32 -2.54 -20.85
CA ALA A 182 7.98 -3.76 -20.35
C ALA A 182 9.20 -3.45 -19.47
N ARG A 183 10.06 -2.50 -19.89
CA ARG A 183 11.22 -2.07 -19.09
C ARG A 183 10.81 -1.42 -17.77
N ILE A 184 9.84 -0.51 -17.81
CA ILE A 184 9.33 0.19 -16.62
C ILE A 184 8.76 -0.82 -15.63
N ILE A 185 7.96 -1.77 -16.11
CA ILE A 185 7.32 -2.79 -15.27
C ILE A 185 8.36 -3.72 -14.64
N ALA A 186 9.35 -4.18 -15.42
CA ALA A 186 10.41 -5.03 -14.89
C ALA A 186 11.23 -4.34 -13.80
N ARG A 187 11.44 -3.02 -13.90
CA ARG A 187 12.17 -2.24 -12.90
C ARG A 187 11.32 -1.81 -11.72
N GLN A 188 10.06 -1.50 -11.95
CA GLN A 188 9.15 -0.85 -10.98
C GLN A 188 7.77 -1.55 -11.00
N PRO A 189 7.70 -2.85 -10.64
CA PRO A 189 6.48 -3.64 -10.79
C PRO A 189 5.32 -3.11 -9.93
N TYR A 190 5.61 -2.37 -8.85
CA TYR A 190 4.58 -1.78 -7.99
C TYR A 190 3.66 -0.80 -8.72
N LEU A 191 4.07 -0.27 -9.90
CA LEU A 191 3.22 0.56 -10.73
C LEU A 191 1.96 -0.17 -11.21
N LEU A 192 1.98 -1.50 -11.24
CA LEU A 192 0.81 -2.32 -11.55
C LEU A 192 -0.30 -2.24 -10.48
N ARG A 193 -0.04 -1.55 -9.36
CA ARG A 193 -1.04 -1.19 -8.34
C ARG A 193 -1.66 0.19 -8.58
N ALA A 194 -1.10 0.98 -9.50
CA ALA A 194 -1.61 2.32 -9.79
C ALA A 194 -2.87 2.24 -10.65
N ARG A 195 -3.77 3.21 -10.48
CA ARG A 195 -4.92 3.35 -11.37
C ARG A 195 -4.44 3.86 -12.73
N ALA A 196 -4.96 3.32 -13.82
CA ALA A 196 -4.67 3.78 -15.18
C ALA A 196 -4.87 5.29 -15.35
N GLY A 197 -5.96 5.84 -14.79
CA GLY A 197 -6.21 7.29 -14.82
C GLY A 197 -5.11 8.14 -14.20
N ASN A 198 -4.41 7.65 -13.16
CA ASN A 198 -3.27 8.39 -12.59
C ASN A 198 -2.06 8.37 -13.52
N ILE A 199 -1.81 7.25 -14.20
CA ILE A 199 -0.72 7.08 -15.18
C ILE A 199 -0.96 8.03 -16.36
N LEU A 200 -2.15 7.96 -16.95
CA LEU A 200 -2.54 8.77 -18.10
C LEU A 200 -2.61 10.27 -17.75
N GLY A 201 -3.21 10.62 -16.61
CA GLY A 201 -3.29 12.01 -16.15
C GLY A 201 -1.92 12.62 -15.86
N THR A 202 -1.00 11.84 -15.27
CA THR A 202 0.39 12.30 -15.06
C THR A 202 1.11 12.50 -16.38
N HIS A 203 0.95 11.59 -17.33
CA HIS A 203 1.51 11.76 -18.68
C HIS A 203 0.94 12.99 -19.37
N GLN A 204 -0.38 13.18 -19.36
CA GLN A 204 -1.04 14.33 -19.97
C GLN A 204 -0.51 15.65 -19.39
N LYS A 205 -0.35 15.74 -18.07
CA LYS A 205 0.23 16.92 -17.43
C LYS A 205 1.70 17.13 -17.81
N LEU A 206 2.47 16.07 -18.02
CA LEU A 206 3.84 16.19 -18.54
C LEU A 206 3.87 16.72 -19.97
N VAL A 207 2.95 16.28 -20.83
CA VAL A 207 2.81 16.78 -22.20
C VAL A 207 2.44 18.26 -22.18
N GLU A 208 1.52 18.68 -21.32
CA GLU A 208 1.13 20.09 -21.16
C GLU A 208 2.28 20.98 -20.71
N LEU A 209 3.13 20.50 -19.78
CA LEU A 209 4.20 21.31 -19.20
C LEU A 209 5.52 21.29 -20.00
N LEU A 210 5.84 20.18 -20.69
CA LEU A 210 7.14 19.97 -21.35
C LEU A 210 7.05 19.79 -22.87
N GLY A 211 5.84 19.63 -23.40
CA GLY A 211 5.60 19.18 -24.76
C GLY A 211 5.71 17.65 -24.92
N ALA A 212 5.06 17.13 -25.96
CA ALA A 212 4.92 15.69 -26.20
C ALA A 212 6.27 14.97 -26.34
N GLU A 213 7.23 15.57 -27.03
CA GLU A 213 8.55 14.98 -27.29
C GLU A 213 9.37 14.82 -26.00
N THR A 214 9.39 15.85 -25.15
CA THR A 214 10.08 15.80 -23.85
C THR A 214 9.39 14.86 -22.89
N ALA A 215 8.05 14.83 -22.88
CA ALA A 215 7.30 13.85 -22.11
C ALA A 215 7.61 12.41 -22.55
N ALA A 216 7.73 12.13 -23.85
CA ALA A 216 8.12 10.82 -24.36
C ALA A 216 9.54 10.40 -23.91
N ARG A 217 10.48 11.36 -23.83
CA ARG A 217 11.84 11.12 -23.31
C ARG A 217 11.84 10.65 -21.86
N MET A 218 10.80 10.94 -21.07
CA MET A 218 10.65 10.44 -19.69
C MET A 218 10.61 8.90 -19.59
N TYR A 219 10.39 8.20 -20.71
CA TYR A 219 10.30 6.74 -20.76
C TYR A 219 11.52 6.08 -21.44
N SER A 220 12.52 6.88 -21.81
CA SER A 220 13.63 6.46 -22.68
C SER A 220 14.91 6.04 -21.96
N GLY A 221 14.91 5.94 -20.62
CA GLY A 221 16.08 5.51 -19.86
C GLY A 221 15.85 5.46 -18.35
N ALA A 222 16.73 4.78 -17.62
CA ALA A 222 16.53 4.45 -16.20
C ALA A 222 16.28 5.67 -15.29
N ALA A 223 17.05 6.75 -15.48
CA ALA A 223 16.93 7.97 -14.68
C ALA A 223 15.62 8.72 -14.96
N ALA A 224 15.22 8.76 -16.24
CA ALA A 224 14.00 9.42 -16.69
C ALA A 224 12.75 8.65 -16.22
N GLU A 225 12.79 7.31 -16.34
CA GLU A 225 11.74 6.40 -15.85
C GLU A 225 11.55 6.57 -14.34
N ALA A 226 12.64 6.65 -13.57
CA ALA A 226 12.58 6.90 -12.12
C ALA A 226 11.94 8.27 -11.78
N GLY A 227 12.14 9.30 -12.61
CA GLY A 227 11.49 10.60 -12.48
C GLY A 227 9.96 10.49 -12.66
N PHE A 228 9.51 9.82 -13.72
CA PHE A 228 8.08 9.57 -13.97
C PHE A 228 7.43 8.77 -12.83
N VAL A 229 8.11 7.72 -12.39
CA VAL A 229 7.68 6.86 -11.29
C VAL A 229 7.53 7.66 -9.98
N ARG A 230 8.45 8.59 -9.69
CA ARG A 230 8.35 9.49 -8.52
C ARG A 230 7.14 10.41 -8.63
N LEU A 231 6.84 10.93 -9.82
CA LEU A 231 5.66 11.78 -10.05
C LEU A 231 4.34 11.03 -9.78
N LEU A 232 4.28 9.75 -10.14
CA LEU A 232 3.13 8.88 -9.88
C LEU A 232 2.93 8.55 -8.40
N LEU A 233 4.03 8.42 -7.64
CA LEU A 233 3.97 8.03 -6.23
C LEU A 233 3.83 9.19 -5.25
N ASN A 234 4.26 10.39 -5.60
CA ASN A 234 4.31 11.49 -4.65
C ASN A 234 2.90 12.01 -4.34
N ARG A 235 2.57 12.20 -3.05
CA ARG A 235 1.26 12.66 -2.56
C ARG A 235 1.20 14.18 -2.34
N ALA A 236 2.02 14.98 -3.02
CA ALA A 236 1.89 16.45 -2.92
C ALA A 236 0.52 16.92 -3.45
N GLU A 237 -0.01 18.00 -2.88
CA GLU A 237 -1.39 18.46 -3.12
C GLU A 237 -1.63 18.85 -4.59
N THR A 238 -0.59 19.24 -5.34
CA THR A 238 -0.67 19.52 -6.78
C THR A 238 0.48 18.89 -7.58
N LEU A 239 0.25 18.63 -8.87
CA LEU A 239 1.26 18.10 -9.81
C LEU A 239 2.35 19.14 -10.16
N GLU A 240 2.03 20.42 -10.04
CA GLU A 240 2.93 21.56 -10.30
C GLU A 240 4.07 21.64 -9.28
N GLU A 241 3.79 21.44 -7.99
CA GLU A 241 4.82 21.37 -6.95
C GLU A 241 5.74 20.15 -7.12
N ARG A 242 5.21 19.02 -7.61
CA ARG A 242 5.98 17.80 -7.89
C ARG A 242 6.94 18.01 -9.06
N PHE A 243 6.50 18.78 -10.05
CA PHE A 243 7.25 19.08 -11.27
C PHE A 243 8.46 19.96 -10.99
N ASP A 244 8.30 20.98 -10.14
CA ASP A 244 9.36 21.92 -9.79
C ASP A 244 10.56 21.27 -9.10
N VAL A 245 10.32 20.26 -8.26
CA VAL A 245 11.38 19.56 -7.50
C VAL A 245 12.08 18.49 -8.35
N ILE A 246 11.36 17.83 -9.27
CA ILE A 246 11.87 16.69 -10.05
C ILE A 246 12.54 17.16 -11.35
N CYS A 247 11.98 18.17 -12.03
CA CYS A 247 12.55 18.68 -13.28
C CYS A 247 13.84 19.50 -13.08
N ARG A 248 14.00 20.21 -11.94
CA ARG A 248 15.26 20.89 -11.55
C ARG A 248 16.47 19.95 -11.39
N ARG A 249 16.27 18.64 -11.38
CA ARG A 249 17.37 17.66 -11.28
C ARG A 249 17.58 16.84 -12.54
N ALA A 250 16.56 16.73 -13.40
CA ALA A 250 16.58 15.88 -14.58
C ALA A 250 16.73 16.68 -15.90
N PHE A 251 16.39 17.98 -15.90
CA PHE A 251 16.18 18.75 -17.14
C PHE A 251 16.63 20.22 -17.06
N ASP A 252 17.65 20.56 -16.26
CA ASP A 252 18.15 21.95 -16.15
C ASP A 252 18.51 22.59 -17.51
N GLY A 253 18.83 21.79 -18.54
CA GLY A 253 19.02 22.26 -19.92
C GLY A 253 17.74 22.54 -20.71
N ASP A 254 16.66 21.77 -20.50
CA ASP A 254 15.42 21.89 -21.30
C ASP A 254 14.46 22.96 -20.76
N ARG A 255 14.58 23.35 -19.48
CA ARG A 255 13.77 24.43 -18.87
C ARG A 255 14.08 25.80 -19.47
N ALA A 256 15.35 26.06 -19.80
CA ALA A 256 15.75 27.25 -20.53
C ALA A 256 15.09 27.31 -21.92
N MET A 257 14.88 26.15 -22.55
CA MET A 257 14.21 26.04 -23.86
C MET A 257 12.68 26.19 -23.77
N ALA A 258 12.06 25.67 -22.72
CA ALA A 258 10.62 25.81 -22.47
C ALA A 258 10.24 27.25 -22.06
N ALA A 259 11.04 27.89 -21.17
CA ALA A 259 10.89 29.30 -20.82
C ALA A 259 11.06 30.21 -22.04
N ALA A 260 12.05 29.92 -22.91
CA ALA A 260 12.25 30.65 -24.16
C ALA A 260 11.13 30.44 -25.21
N ARG A 261 10.35 29.36 -25.12
CA ARG A 261 9.20 29.12 -26.00
C ARG A 261 7.95 29.88 -25.55
N VAL A 262 7.73 30.02 -24.24
CA VAL A 262 6.64 30.83 -23.67
C VAL A 262 6.87 32.32 -23.92
N GLU A 263 8.12 32.79 -23.90
CA GLU A 263 8.44 34.20 -24.24
C GLU A 263 8.37 34.51 -25.74
N ARG A 264 8.48 33.51 -26.62
CA ARG A 264 8.44 33.69 -28.09
C ARG A 264 7.07 33.55 -28.72
N ASN A 265 6.02 33.25 -27.95
CA ASN A 265 4.65 33.19 -28.47
C ASN A 265 3.64 33.70 -27.42
N PRO A 266 3.46 35.03 -27.31
CA PRO A 266 2.42 35.64 -26.47
C PRO A 266 1.09 35.69 -27.25
N GLY A 267 0.67 34.56 -27.82
CA GLY A 267 -0.55 34.43 -28.63
C GLY A 267 -1.60 33.59 -27.92
#